data_AF-A0A497REZ9-F1
#
_entry.id   AF-A0A497REZ9-F1
#
_cell.length_a   1.000
_cell.length_b   1.000
_cell.length_c   1.000
_cell.angle_alpha   90.00
_cell.angle_beta   90.00
_cell.angle_gamma   90.00
#
_symmetry.space_group_name_H-M   'P 1'
#
loop_
_entity.id
_entity.type
_entity.pdbx_description
1 polymer ?
#
loop_
_entity_poly.entity_id
_entity_poly.type
_entity_poly.pdbx_seq_one_letter_code
_entity_poly.pdbx_strand_id
1 'polypeptide(L)'
;MIISKSAEELQGKLLGKVIKEGVICKSKYGDILRCNPIFAIVENPDYVHELEYDFSGYTICGEKYTDRVEESINMAMQKLKSTPFTRRVSIPIWKAKDHLCKTPPAITEISFIVYDNRLNATTLIRSLDVLNYFSFNFDFINYVVDLILDKTEFEKGSVAMLISIPHVYMRDLDRAKVEKDEYEEIYGVTEHGTHIVEDYLSSAWHSVLEAIYSEGKVKKTEWGEMFEGQAESKFLHRMFIEVKNPYENQIHDKAPFTRKYGVEYAHDYVICAKSIDKPINESILREDETYTYAERARYCEKDDVKVDQLYTVIEKLKEDKFRRDCYVGISRPWDLLSDEPPCLRGYQFFALNNETLAGLFYMRSNDAYGAMHANAYAFSLLTQYVAEMTGFHNHVYYHFAVDMHIYAEFLNAVKEILQPETPTIHDIVDFKK
;
A
#
# COMPACT_ATOMS: atom_id res chain seq x y z
N MET A 1 -13.88 -0.03 3.75
CA MET A 1 -13.06 -0.70 4.78
C MET A 1 -13.95 -1.43 5.75
N ILE A 2 -13.45 -2.49 6.42
CA ILE A 2 -14.18 -3.24 7.43
C ILE A 2 -13.43 -3.12 8.76
N ILE A 3 -14.13 -2.72 9.81
CA ILE A 3 -13.59 -2.57 11.17
C ILE A 3 -14.33 -3.57 12.09
N SER A 4 -13.57 -4.27 12.91
CA SER A 4 -14.09 -5.22 13.91
C SER A 4 -13.32 -5.11 15.23
N LYS A 5 -13.97 -5.55 16.32
CA LYS A 5 -13.35 -5.52 17.65
C LYS A 5 -12.32 -6.62 17.83
N SER A 6 -12.59 -7.80 17.27
CA SER A 6 -11.71 -8.98 17.32
C SER A 6 -11.38 -9.52 15.93
N ALA A 7 -10.40 -10.42 15.90
CA ALA A 7 -9.92 -11.07 14.69
C ALA A 7 -10.94 -12.08 14.13
N GLU A 8 -11.64 -12.82 14.99
CA GLU A 8 -12.69 -13.78 14.61
C GLU A 8 -13.87 -13.05 13.94
N GLU A 9 -14.33 -11.95 14.54
CA GLU A 9 -15.38 -11.12 13.96
C GLU A 9 -14.95 -10.56 12.60
N LEU A 10 -13.69 -10.13 12.47
CA LEU A 10 -13.16 -9.67 11.19
C LEU A 10 -13.14 -10.80 10.15
N GLN A 11 -12.70 -12.00 10.52
CA GLN A 11 -12.68 -13.15 9.62
C GLN A 11 -14.08 -13.45 9.07
N GLY A 12 -15.08 -13.53 9.95
CA GLY A 12 -16.48 -13.77 9.57
C GLY A 12 -17.01 -12.71 8.61
N LYS A 13 -16.74 -11.42 8.88
CA LYS A 13 -17.13 -10.31 7.98
C LYS A 13 -16.44 -10.39 6.61
N LEU A 14 -15.15 -10.73 6.58
CA LEU A 14 -14.40 -10.91 5.34
C LEU A 14 -14.98 -12.07 4.51
N LEU A 15 -15.34 -13.20 5.14
CA LEU A 15 -16.04 -14.30 4.48
C LEU A 15 -17.38 -13.85 3.93
N GLY A 16 -18.15 -13.08 4.72
CA GLY A 16 -19.41 -12.46 4.31
C GLY A 16 -19.27 -11.65 3.03
N LYS A 17 -18.26 -10.77 2.94
CA LYS A 17 -17.99 -9.95 1.76
C LYS A 17 -17.57 -10.78 0.56
N VAL A 18 -16.62 -11.70 0.73
CA VAL A 18 -16.16 -12.58 -0.34
C VAL A 18 -17.30 -13.43 -0.90
N ILE A 19 -18.21 -13.94 -0.06
CA ILE A 19 -19.34 -14.76 -0.51
C ILE A 19 -20.41 -13.93 -1.21
N LYS A 20 -20.69 -12.72 -0.73
CA LYS A 20 -21.76 -11.87 -1.27
C LYS A 20 -21.35 -11.16 -2.57
N GLU A 21 -20.12 -10.69 -2.66
CA GLU A 21 -19.63 -9.89 -3.80
C GLU A 21 -18.66 -10.64 -4.71
N GLY A 22 -18.26 -11.85 -4.32
CA GLY A 22 -17.20 -12.56 -5.01
C GLY A 22 -17.57 -13.00 -6.43
N VAL A 23 -16.58 -12.94 -7.30
CA VAL A 23 -16.62 -13.51 -8.65
C VAL A 23 -15.73 -14.75 -8.72
N ILE A 24 -16.19 -15.76 -9.45
CA ILE A 24 -15.42 -16.98 -9.66
C ILE A 24 -14.25 -16.67 -10.59
N CYS A 25 -13.05 -17.02 -10.17
CA CYS A 25 -11.83 -16.86 -10.95
C CYS A 25 -11.02 -18.15 -10.95
N LYS A 26 -10.41 -18.47 -12.10
CA LYS A 26 -9.48 -19.59 -12.20
C LYS A 26 -8.22 -19.30 -11.39
N SER A 27 -7.66 -20.34 -10.78
CA SER A 27 -6.38 -20.23 -10.09
C SER A 27 -5.62 -21.56 -10.16
N LYS A 28 -4.29 -21.47 -10.14
CA LYS A 28 -3.38 -22.63 -10.17
C LYS A 28 -3.69 -23.71 -9.12
N TYR A 29 -4.23 -23.32 -7.97
CA TYR A 29 -4.51 -24.21 -6.83
C TYR A 29 -6.00 -24.59 -6.71
N GLY A 30 -6.76 -24.40 -7.78
CA GLY A 30 -8.21 -24.54 -7.84
C GLY A 30 -8.90 -23.19 -7.96
N ASP A 31 -10.14 -23.25 -8.46
CA ASP A 31 -10.99 -22.07 -8.63
C ASP A 31 -11.30 -21.43 -7.28
N ILE A 32 -11.38 -20.11 -7.30
CA ILE A 32 -11.60 -19.28 -6.13
C ILE A 32 -12.81 -18.39 -6.35
N LEU A 33 -13.52 -18.10 -5.26
CA LEU A 33 -14.43 -16.98 -5.17
C LEU A 33 -13.64 -15.82 -4.55
N ARG A 34 -13.53 -14.68 -5.23
CA ARG A 34 -12.78 -13.52 -4.73
C ARG A 34 -13.51 -12.21 -5.00
N CYS A 35 -13.29 -11.20 -4.17
CA CYS A 35 -13.83 -9.86 -4.38
C CYS A 35 -12.69 -8.83 -4.53
N ASN A 36 -13.05 -7.55 -4.66
CA ASN A 36 -12.11 -6.44 -4.71
C ASN A 36 -11.24 -6.36 -3.44
N PRO A 37 -10.14 -5.59 -3.46
CA PRO A 37 -9.29 -5.40 -2.29
C PRO A 37 -10.09 -4.97 -1.06
N ILE A 38 -9.69 -5.46 0.11
CA ILE A 38 -10.31 -5.07 1.37
C ILE A 38 -9.27 -4.44 2.27
N PHE A 39 -9.55 -3.23 2.74
CA PHE A 39 -8.88 -2.64 3.89
C PHE A 39 -9.61 -3.06 5.17
N ALA A 40 -8.95 -3.89 5.97
CA ALA A 40 -9.53 -4.59 7.11
C ALA A 40 -8.78 -4.20 8.40
N ILE A 41 -9.50 -3.93 9.50
CA ILE A 41 -8.91 -3.45 10.75
C ILE A 41 -9.49 -4.23 11.94
N VAL A 42 -8.62 -4.61 12.87
CA VAL A 42 -8.97 -5.08 14.21
C VAL A 42 -8.55 -4.03 15.24
N GLU A 43 -9.52 -3.53 16.01
CA GLU A 43 -9.31 -2.45 16.99
C GLU A 43 -8.47 -2.92 18.18
N ASN A 44 -8.78 -4.11 18.71
CA ASN A 44 -8.12 -4.72 19.86
C ASN A 44 -7.55 -6.08 19.46
N PRO A 45 -6.37 -6.10 18.82
CA PRO A 45 -5.82 -7.31 18.24
C PRO A 45 -5.29 -8.24 19.32
N ASP A 46 -5.90 -9.43 19.42
CA ASP A 46 -5.46 -10.57 20.22
C ASP A 46 -5.22 -11.78 19.32
N TYR A 47 -4.56 -12.81 19.82
CA TYR A 47 -4.35 -14.06 19.08
C TYR A 47 -5.67 -14.79 18.86
N VAL A 48 -5.85 -15.34 17.66
CA VAL A 48 -6.99 -16.20 17.33
C VAL A 48 -6.80 -17.59 17.92
N HIS A 49 -5.56 -18.09 17.92
CA HIS A 49 -5.23 -19.38 18.53
C HIS A 49 -4.70 -19.19 19.97
N GLU A 50 -5.26 -19.93 20.94
CA GLU A 50 -4.95 -19.82 22.37
C GLU A 50 -3.55 -20.34 22.79
N LEU A 51 -2.88 -21.11 21.93
CA LEU A 51 -1.53 -21.62 22.19
C LEU A 51 -0.51 -20.77 21.43
N GLU A 52 0.61 -20.42 22.06
CA GLU A 52 1.78 -19.83 21.38
C GLU A 52 2.05 -20.63 20.10
N TYR A 53 1.65 -20.05 18.96
CA TYR A 53 1.67 -20.77 17.71
C TYR A 53 3.14 -20.94 17.30
N ASP A 54 3.59 -22.20 17.21
CA ASP A 54 4.92 -22.47 16.71
C ASP A 54 4.97 -22.15 15.21
N PHE A 55 5.47 -20.95 14.88
CA PHE A 55 5.68 -20.52 13.51
C PHE A 55 6.83 -21.27 12.81
N SER A 56 7.48 -22.25 13.44
CA SER A 56 8.56 -23.02 12.83
C SER A 56 8.14 -23.76 11.55
N GLY A 57 6.88 -24.17 11.45
CA GLY A 57 6.30 -24.78 10.25
C GLY A 57 5.82 -23.78 9.20
N TYR A 58 5.73 -22.49 9.54
CA TYR A 58 5.16 -21.47 8.68
C TYR A 58 6.22 -20.92 7.71
N THR A 59 6.34 -21.59 6.56
CA THR A 59 7.44 -21.40 5.61
C THR A 59 7.00 -20.85 4.24
N ILE A 60 7.91 -20.09 3.62
CA ILE A 60 7.79 -19.38 2.35
C ILE A 60 9.09 -19.52 1.57
N CYS A 61 9.02 -19.97 0.32
CA CYS A 61 10.21 -20.27 -0.47
C CYS A 61 11.26 -21.16 0.25
N GLY A 62 10.85 -21.99 1.21
CA GLY A 62 11.75 -22.83 2.02
C GLY A 62 12.39 -22.14 3.24
N GLU A 63 12.04 -20.89 3.53
CA GLU A 63 12.46 -20.11 4.70
C GLU A 63 11.30 -19.93 5.67
N LYS A 64 11.53 -19.73 6.98
CA LYS A 64 10.45 -19.38 7.89
C LYS A 64 10.11 -17.89 7.76
N TYR A 65 8.85 -17.53 8.00
CA TYR A 65 8.49 -16.12 8.11
C TYR A 65 9.26 -15.40 9.23
N THR A 66 9.52 -16.07 10.35
CA THR A 66 10.29 -15.54 11.49
C THR A 66 11.70 -15.11 11.08
N ASP A 67 12.36 -15.92 10.26
CA ASP A 67 13.73 -15.66 9.80
C ASP A 67 13.81 -14.39 8.94
N ARG A 68 12.68 -13.97 8.32
CA ARG A 68 12.63 -12.77 7.49
C ARG A 68 12.42 -11.48 8.27
N VAL A 69 11.93 -11.57 9.49
CA VAL A 69 11.67 -10.40 10.34
C VAL A 69 12.76 -10.21 11.40
N GLU A 70 13.43 -11.28 11.82
CA GLU A 70 14.39 -11.29 12.94
C GLU A 70 15.43 -10.17 12.88
N GLU A 71 16.11 -10.00 11.74
CA GLU A 71 17.13 -8.95 11.57
C GLU A 71 16.51 -7.53 11.63
N SER A 72 15.28 -7.38 11.14
CA SER A 72 14.61 -6.08 11.03
C SER A 72 13.99 -5.62 12.35
N ILE A 73 13.63 -6.54 13.25
CA ILE A 73 13.00 -6.21 14.54
C ILE A 73 13.91 -5.32 15.38
N ASN A 74 15.18 -5.67 15.51
CA ASN A 74 16.11 -4.87 16.32
C ASN A 74 16.30 -3.46 15.73
N MET A 75 16.38 -3.33 14.41
CA MET A 75 16.49 -2.04 13.73
C MET A 75 15.22 -1.20 13.91
N ALA A 76 14.04 -1.81 13.74
CA ALA A 76 12.75 -1.18 13.95
C ALA A 76 12.62 -0.61 15.37
N MET A 77 12.95 -1.42 16.38
CA MET A 77 12.93 -1.01 17.77
C MET A 77 13.89 0.14 18.08
N GLN A 78 15.14 0.08 17.58
CA GLN A 78 16.11 1.15 17.79
C GLN A 78 15.59 2.47 17.20
N LYS A 79 15.00 2.41 16.00
CA LYS A 79 14.41 3.57 15.32
C LYS A 79 13.21 4.14 16.07
N LEU A 80 12.33 3.29 16.59
CA LEU A 80 11.18 3.70 17.40
C LEU A 80 11.60 4.33 18.73
N LYS A 81 12.66 3.86 19.37
CA LYS A 81 13.21 4.46 20.60
C LYS A 81 13.84 5.82 20.36
N SER A 82 14.60 5.98 19.27
CA SER A 82 15.27 7.24 18.97
C SER A 82 14.31 8.28 18.42
N THR A 83 13.30 7.86 17.64
CA THR A 83 12.33 8.76 17.03
C THR A 83 10.92 8.14 17.06
N PRO A 84 10.19 8.25 18.19
CA PRO A 84 8.86 7.64 18.35
C PRO A 84 7.84 8.04 17.29
N PHE A 85 7.91 9.26 16.77
CA PHE A 85 7.00 9.76 15.72
C PHE A 85 7.45 9.39 14.29
N THR A 86 8.46 8.54 14.15
CA THR A 86 8.95 8.10 12.84
C THR A 86 7.84 7.45 12.01
N ARG A 87 7.92 7.67 10.71
CA ARG A 87 7.08 7.03 9.69
C ARG A 87 7.90 6.07 8.82
N ARG A 88 9.11 5.72 9.24
CA ARG A 88 10.11 4.97 8.44
C ARG A 88 10.15 3.48 8.78
N VAL A 89 9.50 3.07 9.87
CA VAL A 89 9.56 1.69 10.36
C VAL A 89 8.59 0.82 9.57
N SER A 90 9.15 0.06 8.63
CA SER A 90 8.41 -0.87 7.80
C SER A 90 9.33 -2.03 7.43
N ILE A 91 8.88 -3.25 7.72
CA ILE A 91 9.63 -4.49 7.57
C ILE A 91 9.18 -5.19 6.28
N PRO A 92 10.02 -5.22 5.23
CA PRO A 92 9.71 -5.95 4.00
C PRO A 92 9.94 -7.44 4.23
N ILE A 93 8.90 -8.24 3.97
CA ILE A 93 9.01 -9.70 3.99
C ILE A 93 9.33 -10.23 2.59
N TRP A 94 8.79 -9.57 1.56
CA TRP A 94 9.07 -9.90 0.16
C TRP A 94 10.53 -9.59 -0.19
N LYS A 95 11.17 -10.51 -0.92
CA LYS A 95 12.50 -10.35 -1.51
C LYS A 95 12.41 -10.58 -3.02
N ALA A 96 13.25 -9.91 -3.81
CA ALA A 96 13.23 -10.04 -5.28
C ALA A 96 13.36 -11.51 -5.74
N LYS A 97 14.15 -12.32 -5.04
CA LYS A 97 14.31 -13.77 -5.28
C LYS A 97 13.03 -14.60 -5.16
N ASP A 98 11.99 -14.09 -4.48
CA ASP A 98 10.74 -14.82 -4.26
C ASP A 98 10.00 -15.10 -5.57
N HIS A 99 10.26 -14.31 -6.62
CA HIS A 99 9.76 -14.59 -7.96
C HIS A 99 10.20 -15.95 -8.51
N LEU A 100 11.34 -16.47 -8.04
CA LEU A 100 11.95 -17.72 -8.49
C LEU A 100 11.40 -18.94 -7.74
N CYS A 101 10.56 -18.73 -6.73
CA CYS A 101 10.04 -19.78 -5.87
C CYS A 101 8.56 -20.11 -6.16
N LYS A 102 8.11 -21.30 -5.75
CA LYS A 102 6.74 -21.77 -6.00
C LYS A 102 5.72 -21.28 -4.96
N THR A 103 6.19 -20.92 -3.77
CA THR A 103 5.36 -20.54 -2.61
C THR A 103 5.84 -19.21 -2.02
N PRO A 104 5.75 -18.10 -2.79
CA PRO A 104 6.19 -16.80 -2.31
C PRO A 104 5.33 -16.31 -1.14
N PRO A 105 5.82 -15.38 -0.31
CA PRO A 105 5.09 -14.91 0.87
C PRO A 105 3.77 -14.25 0.52
N ALA A 106 2.73 -14.49 1.33
CA ALA A 106 1.43 -13.82 1.22
C ALA A 106 1.47 -12.43 1.87
N ILE A 107 2.11 -12.32 3.04
CA ILE A 107 2.41 -11.04 3.68
C ILE A 107 3.68 -10.48 3.03
N THR A 108 3.60 -9.29 2.45
CA THR A 108 4.74 -8.72 1.72
C THR A 108 5.46 -7.61 2.49
N GLU A 109 4.75 -6.90 3.37
CA GLU A 109 5.25 -5.75 4.13
C GLU A 109 4.47 -5.62 5.44
N ILE A 110 5.14 -5.28 6.54
CA ILE A 110 4.51 -4.87 7.81
C ILE A 110 5.05 -3.49 8.22
N SER A 111 4.20 -2.48 8.18
CA SER A 111 4.53 -1.10 8.55
C SER A 111 4.02 -0.75 9.94
N PHE A 112 4.79 0.07 10.66
CA PHE A 112 4.47 0.49 12.01
C PHE A 112 4.44 2.01 12.11
N ILE A 113 3.45 2.51 12.83
CA ILE A 113 3.36 3.91 13.20
C ILE A 113 2.91 4.00 14.65
N VAL A 114 3.58 4.87 15.41
CA VAL A 114 3.16 5.18 16.78
C VAL A 114 2.38 6.47 16.75
N TYR A 115 1.20 6.43 17.35
CA TYR A 115 0.35 7.60 17.52
C TYR A 115 -0.48 7.41 18.79
N ASP A 116 -0.64 8.49 19.58
CA ASP A 116 -1.23 8.47 20.93
C ASP A 116 -0.63 7.39 21.85
N ASN A 117 0.70 7.23 21.82
CA ASN A 117 1.46 6.21 22.55
C ASN A 117 1.10 4.75 22.22
N ARG A 118 0.35 4.51 21.14
CA ARG A 118 -0.04 3.18 20.67
C ARG A 118 0.72 2.78 19.42
N LEU A 119 1.35 1.60 19.42
CA LEU A 119 2.00 1.01 18.26
C LEU A 119 0.95 0.37 17.35
N ASN A 120 0.71 0.98 16.20
CA ASN A 120 -0.24 0.50 15.21
C ASN A 120 0.51 -0.21 14.07
N ALA A 121 0.07 -1.41 13.69
CA ALA A 121 0.66 -2.17 12.59
C ALA A 121 -0.27 -2.22 11.37
N THR A 122 0.31 -2.15 10.18
CA THR A 122 -0.41 -2.23 8.90
C THR A 122 0.31 -3.15 7.96
N THR A 123 -0.40 -4.11 7.40
CA THR A 123 0.20 -5.19 6.63
C THR A 123 -0.34 -5.18 5.20
N LEU A 124 0.53 -5.34 4.22
CA LEU A 124 0.12 -5.63 2.85
C LEU A 124 0.09 -7.15 2.64
N ILE A 125 -1.08 -7.67 2.23
CA ILE A 125 -1.28 -9.09 1.94
C ILE A 125 -1.68 -9.24 0.48
N ARG A 126 -0.79 -9.82 -0.33
CA ARG A 126 -1.00 -9.93 -1.78
C ARG A 126 -2.13 -10.88 -2.19
N SER A 127 -2.46 -11.85 -1.34
CA SER A 127 -3.50 -12.84 -1.58
C SER A 127 -3.79 -13.58 -0.27
N LEU A 128 -5.05 -13.54 0.18
CA LEU A 128 -5.47 -14.17 1.42
C LEU A 128 -6.64 -15.11 1.18
N ASP A 129 -6.43 -16.40 1.46
CA ASP A 129 -7.54 -17.33 1.67
C ASP A 129 -8.10 -17.05 3.06
N VAL A 130 -9.24 -16.37 3.10
CA VAL A 130 -9.84 -15.84 4.32
C VAL A 130 -10.25 -16.97 5.26
N LEU A 131 -10.66 -18.11 4.72
CA LEU A 131 -11.13 -19.22 5.55
C LEU A 131 -9.97 -19.97 6.18
N ASN A 132 -9.01 -20.41 5.36
CA ASN A 132 -7.98 -21.33 5.81
C ASN A 132 -6.74 -20.66 6.40
N TYR A 133 -6.47 -19.41 6.03
CA TYR A 133 -5.18 -18.77 6.33
C TYR A 133 -5.27 -17.43 7.06
N PHE A 134 -6.47 -16.89 7.30
CA PHE A 134 -6.63 -15.64 8.03
C PHE A 134 -5.93 -15.70 9.39
N SER A 135 -6.29 -16.65 10.24
CA SER A 135 -5.81 -16.73 11.62
C SER A 135 -4.29 -16.88 11.70
N PHE A 136 -3.68 -17.71 10.84
CA PHE A 136 -2.21 -17.85 10.79
C PHE A 136 -1.49 -16.55 10.40
N ASN A 137 -2.01 -15.83 9.39
CA ASN A 137 -1.42 -14.56 8.97
C ASN A 137 -1.62 -13.50 10.06
N PHE A 138 -2.80 -13.45 10.69
CA PHE A 138 -3.13 -12.48 11.72
C PHE A 138 -2.28 -12.69 12.99
N ASP A 139 -2.18 -13.93 13.46
CA ASP A 139 -1.37 -14.29 14.62
C ASP A 139 0.12 -14.01 14.37
N PHE A 140 0.62 -14.24 13.15
CA PHE A 140 1.99 -13.87 12.79
C PHE A 140 2.20 -12.35 12.88
N ILE A 141 1.23 -11.54 12.42
CA ILE A 141 1.32 -10.08 12.55
C ILE A 141 1.33 -9.67 14.03
N ASN A 142 0.46 -10.28 14.86
CA ASN A 142 0.45 -10.06 16.31
C ASN A 142 1.79 -10.42 16.96
N TYR A 143 2.37 -11.56 16.60
CA TYR A 143 3.69 -11.97 17.06
C TYR A 143 4.76 -10.92 16.76
N VAL A 144 4.79 -10.39 15.54
CA VAL A 144 5.74 -9.33 15.16
C VAL A 144 5.49 -8.03 15.97
N VAL A 145 4.22 -7.68 16.22
CA VAL A 145 3.86 -6.53 17.07
C VAL A 145 4.38 -6.73 18.49
N ASP A 146 4.12 -7.89 19.09
CA ASP A 146 4.52 -8.20 20.46
C ASP A 146 6.05 -8.19 20.62
N LEU A 147 6.80 -8.73 19.63
CA LEU A 147 8.27 -8.65 19.63
C LEU A 147 8.82 -7.22 19.69
N ILE A 148 8.12 -6.26 19.07
CA ILE A 148 8.50 -4.83 19.13
C ILE A 148 8.06 -4.23 20.47
N LEU A 149 6.86 -4.57 20.95
CA LEU A 149 6.31 -4.08 22.22
C LEU A 149 7.11 -4.54 23.43
N ASP A 150 7.58 -5.79 23.47
CA ASP A 150 8.38 -6.37 24.56
C ASP A 150 9.62 -5.55 24.93
N LYS A 151 10.08 -4.71 24.00
CA LYS A 151 11.28 -3.90 24.14
C LYS A 151 11.02 -2.42 23.93
N THR A 152 9.76 -1.98 23.86
CA THR A 152 9.36 -0.57 23.80
C THR A 152 8.36 -0.24 24.92
N GLU A 153 8.04 1.03 25.15
CA GLU A 153 7.10 1.47 26.21
C GLU A 153 5.72 1.82 25.65
N PHE A 154 5.45 1.46 24.39
CA PHE A 154 4.18 1.75 23.73
C PHE A 154 3.10 0.76 24.15
N GLU A 155 1.85 1.20 24.07
CA GLU A 155 0.70 0.32 24.19
C GLU A 155 0.39 -0.36 22.85
N LYS A 156 -0.26 -1.52 22.89
CA LYS A 156 -0.72 -2.19 21.66
C LYS A 156 -1.83 -1.37 21.00
N GLY A 157 -1.58 -0.95 19.77
CA GLY A 157 -2.56 -0.29 18.92
C GLY A 157 -3.36 -1.29 18.08
N SER A 158 -4.09 -0.76 17.11
CA SER A 158 -4.86 -1.56 16.16
C SER A 158 -3.95 -2.25 15.14
N VAL A 159 -4.37 -3.42 14.65
CA VAL A 159 -3.73 -4.13 13.53
C VAL A 159 -4.63 -4.01 12.30
N ALA A 160 -4.04 -3.68 11.16
CA ALA A 160 -4.76 -3.57 9.91
C ALA A 160 -4.09 -4.38 8.78
N MET A 161 -4.90 -4.84 7.85
CA MET A 161 -4.49 -5.59 6.66
C MET A 161 -5.10 -4.92 5.43
N LEU A 162 -4.25 -4.53 4.48
CA LEU A 162 -4.67 -4.28 3.11
C LEU A 162 -4.54 -5.58 2.34
N ILE A 163 -5.68 -6.19 2.01
CA ILE A 163 -5.74 -7.49 1.35
C ILE A 163 -6.05 -7.26 -0.13
N SER A 164 -5.08 -7.48 -1.01
CA SER A 164 -5.27 -7.25 -2.45
C SER A 164 -6.23 -8.24 -3.09
N ILE A 165 -6.14 -9.52 -2.72
CA ILE A 165 -6.95 -10.59 -3.30
C ILE A 165 -7.55 -11.46 -2.17
N PRO A 166 -8.60 -10.96 -1.48
CA PRO A 166 -9.36 -11.74 -0.52
C PRO A 166 -10.18 -12.79 -1.25
N HIS A 167 -10.06 -14.05 -0.86
CA HIS A 167 -10.73 -15.15 -1.55
C HIS A 167 -11.03 -16.33 -0.63
N VAL A 168 -11.85 -17.24 -1.15
CA VAL A 168 -12.10 -18.58 -0.62
C VAL A 168 -12.01 -19.56 -1.79
N TYR A 169 -11.45 -20.75 -1.58
CA TYR A 169 -11.47 -21.78 -2.62
C TYR A 169 -12.86 -22.37 -2.77
N MET A 170 -13.28 -22.64 -4.01
CA MET A 170 -14.63 -23.17 -4.29
C MET A 170 -14.92 -24.50 -3.57
N ARG A 171 -13.89 -25.32 -3.34
CA ARG A 171 -13.99 -26.57 -2.57
C ARG A 171 -14.38 -26.37 -1.10
N ASP A 172 -14.10 -25.19 -0.54
CA ASP A 172 -14.34 -24.86 0.87
C ASP A 172 -15.54 -23.90 1.04
N LEU A 173 -16.26 -23.60 -0.05
CA LEU A 173 -17.31 -22.59 -0.07
C LEU A 173 -18.46 -22.90 0.90
N ASP A 174 -18.84 -24.17 1.03
CA ASP A 174 -19.94 -24.54 1.93
C ASP A 174 -19.57 -24.38 3.40
N ARG A 175 -18.29 -24.62 3.77
CA ARG A 175 -17.79 -24.31 5.11
C ARG A 175 -17.75 -22.80 5.34
N ALA A 176 -17.25 -22.05 4.37
CA ALA A 176 -17.22 -20.59 4.44
C ALA A 176 -18.62 -19.96 4.62
N LYS A 177 -19.66 -20.53 4.02
CA LYS A 177 -21.05 -20.06 4.19
C LYS A 177 -21.59 -20.26 5.61
N VAL A 178 -21.07 -21.23 6.36
CA VAL A 178 -21.46 -21.48 7.76
C VAL A 178 -20.72 -20.51 8.69
N GLU A 179 -19.47 -20.17 8.38
CA GLU A 179 -18.61 -19.32 9.21
C GLU A 179 -18.71 -17.82 8.87
N LYS A 180 -19.51 -17.44 7.88
CA LYS A 180 -19.66 -16.04 7.48
C LYS A 180 -20.49 -15.25 8.48
N ASP A 181 -20.13 -13.99 8.65
CA ASP A 181 -20.94 -12.98 9.32
C ASP A 181 -21.52 -11.97 8.31
N GLU A 182 -22.48 -11.17 8.78
CA GLU A 182 -22.87 -9.96 8.07
C GLU A 182 -21.76 -8.92 8.19
N TYR A 183 -21.51 -8.19 7.10
CA TYR A 183 -20.50 -7.15 7.07
C TYR A 183 -21.11 -5.81 6.66
N GLU A 184 -20.49 -4.75 7.16
CA GLU A 184 -20.73 -3.38 6.76
C GLU A 184 -19.42 -2.78 6.29
N GLU A 185 -19.48 -2.01 5.21
CA GLU A 185 -18.34 -1.23 4.73
C GLU A 185 -18.46 0.22 5.17
N ILE A 186 -17.38 0.70 5.74
CA ILE A 186 -17.24 2.09 6.15
C ILE A 186 -16.46 2.85 5.07
N TYR A 187 -16.91 4.06 4.79
CA TYR A 187 -16.29 5.03 3.87
C TYR A 187 -16.12 6.37 4.61
N GLY A 188 -15.15 7.17 4.21
CA GLY A 188 -14.75 8.40 4.91
C GLY A 188 -13.71 8.16 6.00
N VAL A 189 -13.57 9.15 6.89
CA VAL A 189 -12.57 9.16 7.98
C VAL A 189 -13.12 8.48 9.23
N THR A 190 -12.29 7.65 9.86
CA THR A 190 -12.52 7.06 11.19
C THR A 190 -11.26 7.18 12.04
N GLU A 191 -11.33 6.81 13.31
CA GLU A 191 -10.17 6.78 14.19
C GLU A 191 -9.03 5.86 13.69
N HIS A 192 -9.37 4.74 13.06
CA HIS A 192 -8.42 3.68 12.74
C HIS A 192 -7.99 3.62 11.27
N GLY A 193 -8.66 4.37 10.41
CA GLY A 193 -8.42 4.40 8.97
C GLY A 193 -9.32 5.37 8.23
N THR A 194 -8.97 5.65 6.99
CA THR A 194 -9.76 6.44 6.04
C THR A 194 -9.96 5.64 4.76
N HIS A 195 -11.17 5.65 4.21
CA HIS A 195 -11.49 5.00 2.94
C HIS A 195 -12.19 5.96 1.98
N ILE A 196 -11.49 6.34 0.91
CA ILE A 196 -11.97 7.28 -0.12
C ILE A 196 -12.18 6.51 -1.42
N VAL A 197 -13.33 6.74 -2.07
CA VAL A 197 -13.63 6.16 -3.38
C VAL A 197 -14.02 7.28 -4.31
N GLU A 198 -13.27 7.41 -5.39
CA GLU A 198 -13.37 8.52 -6.33
C GLU A 198 -13.34 8.00 -7.78
N ASP A 199 -13.89 8.78 -8.71
CA ASP A 199 -13.89 8.39 -10.11
C ASP A 199 -12.56 8.71 -10.79
N TYR A 200 -11.92 9.83 -10.46
CA TYR A 200 -10.74 10.33 -11.15
C TYR A 200 -9.56 10.54 -10.21
N LEU A 201 -8.33 10.56 -10.76
CA LEU A 201 -7.14 10.88 -9.97
C LEU A 201 -7.22 12.31 -9.39
N SER A 202 -7.74 13.28 -10.15
CA SER A 202 -7.86 14.66 -9.67
C SER A 202 -8.84 14.82 -8.51
N SER A 203 -9.98 14.11 -8.54
CA SER A 203 -10.96 14.17 -7.45
C SER A 203 -10.45 13.40 -6.23
N ALA A 204 -9.80 12.25 -6.42
CA ALA A 204 -9.07 11.55 -5.38
C ALA A 204 -8.08 12.44 -4.64
N TRP A 205 -7.22 13.15 -5.36
CA TRP A 205 -6.27 14.09 -4.74
C TRP A 205 -6.97 15.20 -3.95
N HIS A 206 -8.03 15.79 -4.51
CA HIS A 206 -8.80 16.83 -3.84
C HIS A 206 -9.45 16.33 -2.54
N SER A 207 -10.15 15.19 -2.59
CA SER A 207 -10.82 14.59 -1.43
C SER A 207 -9.82 14.17 -0.35
N VAL A 208 -8.62 13.75 -0.72
CA VAL A 208 -7.52 13.47 0.22
C VAL A 208 -7.06 14.75 0.94
N LEU A 209 -6.87 15.85 0.19
CA LEU A 209 -6.51 17.13 0.79
C LEU A 209 -7.61 17.61 1.75
N GLU A 210 -8.87 17.52 1.36
CA GLU A 210 -10.02 17.91 2.19
C GLU A 210 -10.10 17.10 3.48
N ALA A 211 -9.98 15.77 3.39
CA ALA A 211 -10.04 14.88 4.54
C ALA A 211 -8.93 15.21 5.56
N ILE A 212 -7.69 15.40 5.11
CA ILE A 212 -6.57 15.76 6.00
C ILE A 212 -6.75 17.17 6.55
N TYR A 213 -7.12 18.13 5.70
CA TYR A 213 -7.29 19.52 6.12
C TYR A 213 -8.40 19.67 7.15
N SER A 214 -9.47 18.88 7.06
CA SER A 214 -10.61 18.97 7.97
C SER A 214 -10.41 18.13 9.23
N GLU A 215 -10.01 16.86 9.08
CA GLU A 215 -10.05 15.86 10.14
C GLU A 215 -8.67 15.34 10.58
N GLY A 216 -7.60 15.75 9.89
CA GLY A 216 -6.25 15.29 10.21
C GLY A 216 -5.77 15.70 11.60
N LYS A 217 -4.88 14.90 12.16
CA LYS A 217 -4.22 15.12 13.45
C LYS A 217 -2.85 15.75 13.23
N VAL A 218 -2.38 16.56 14.16
CA VAL A 218 -1.04 17.17 14.07
C VAL A 218 -0.01 16.25 14.69
N LYS A 219 1.14 16.07 14.03
CA LYS A 219 2.28 15.36 14.59
C LYS A 219 3.60 15.98 14.15
N LYS A 220 4.67 15.65 14.88
CA LYS A 220 6.05 15.98 14.50
C LYS A 220 6.54 15.11 13.35
N THR A 221 7.51 15.62 12.60
CA THR A 221 8.17 14.88 11.52
C THR A 221 9.69 14.88 11.70
N GLU A 222 10.35 13.90 11.07
CA GLU A 222 11.81 13.78 11.05
C GLU A 222 12.49 14.82 10.14
N TRP A 223 11.73 15.61 9.38
CA TRP A 223 12.28 16.62 8.46
C TRP A 223 12.49 17.99 9.11
N GLY A 224 11.98 18.21 10.33
CA GLY A 224 12.05 19.52 10.99
C GLY A 224 13.47 20.06 11.22
N GLU A 225 14.47 19.18 11.32
CA GLU A 225 15.87 19.60 11.47
C GLU A 225 16.45 20.15 10.16
N MET A 226 15.95 19.71 9.01
CA MET A 226 16.40 20.13 7.68
C MET A 226 15.52 21.24 7.09
N PHE A 227 14.21 21.18 7.37
CA PHE A 227 13.20 22.09 6.84
C PHE A 227 12.25 22.51 7.97
N GLU A 228 12.43 23.72 8.51
CA GLU A 228 11.65 24.24 9.65
C GLU A 228 10.13 24.17 9.37
N GLY A 229 9.70 24.50 8.15
CA GLY A 229 8.30 24.42 7.71
C GLY A 229 7.71 23.00 7.66
N GLN A 230 8.55 21.97 7.74
CA GLN A 230 8.17 20.56 7.75
C GLN A 230 8.35 19.89 9.11
N ALA A 231 8.67 20.66 10.16
CA ALA A 231 8.80 20.12 11.52
C ALA A 231 7.53 19.46 12.03
N GLU A 232 6.37 19.93 11.55
CA GLU A 232 5.07 19.35 11.83
C GLU A 232 4.29 19.08 10.54
N SER A 233 3.39 18.10 10.61
CA SER A 233 2.42 17.83 9.56
C SER A 233 1.04 17.54 10.15
N LYS A 234 0.01 17.83 9.37
CA LYS A 234 -1.35 17.35 9.61
C LYS A 234 -1.52 16.04 8.85
N PHE A 235 -1.97 14.97 9.49
CA PHE A 235 -2.01 13.63 8.88
C PHE A 235 -3.26 12.83 9.25
N LEU A 236 -3.58 11.85 8.40
CA LEU A 236 -4.54 10.79 8.69
C LEU A 236 -3.82 9.44 8.70
N HIS A 237 -4.12 8.64 9.73
CA HIS A 237 -3.59 7.30 9.91
C HIS A 237 -4.31 6.33 8.97
N ARG A 238 -3.55 5.64 8.11
CA ARG A 238 -3.99 4.66 7.12
C ARG A 238 -5.11 5.16 6.19
N MET A 239 -4.73 5.52 4.97
CA MET A 239 -5.69 5.94 3.96
C MET A 239 -5.68 4.95 2.79
N PHE A 240 -6.84 4.35 2.52
CA PHE A 240 -7.12 3.55 1.34
C PHE A 240 -7.94 4.36 0.35
N ILE A 241 -7.50 4.40 -0.91
CA ILE A 241 -8.11 5.18 -1.98
C ILE A 241 -8.36 4.25 -3.16
N GLU A 242 -9.60 4.24 -3.64
CA GLU A 242 -9.98 3.57 -4.88
C GLU A 242 -10.28 4.61 -5.96
N VAL A 243 -9.68 4.45 -7.14
CA VAL A 243 -9.96 5.28 -8.32
C VAL A 243 -10.48 4.43 -9.47
N LYS A 244 -11.72 4.68 -9.86
CA LYS A 244 -12.47 3.83 -10.80
C LYS A 244 -12.14 4.10 -12.27
N ASN A 245 -11.95 5.35 -12.66
CA ASN A 245 -11.65 5.80 -14.02
C ASN A 245 -10.36 6.64 -14.06
N PRO A 246 -9.18 6.00 -13.92
CA PRO A 246 -7.91 6.72 -13.83
C PRO A 246 -7.39 7.26 -15.18
N TYR A 247 -8.16 7.15 -16.27
CA TYR A 247 -7.82 7.63 -17.61
C TYR A 247 -8.18 9.08 -17.84
N GLU A 248 -9.26 9.52 -17.20
CA GLU A 248 -9.82 10.85 -17.36
C GLU A 248 -9.46 11.73 -16.17
N ASN A 249 -9.44 13.05 -16.39
CA ASN A 249 -9.17 14.05 -15.34
C ASN A 249 -7.97 13.67 -14.44
N GLN A 250 -6.87 13.30 -15.10
CA GLN A 250 -5.71 12.71 -14.42
C GLN A 250 -4.95 13.70 -13.55
N ILE A 251 -5.00 14.99 -13.88
CA ILE A 251 -4.24 16.06 -13.23
C ILE A 251 -5.24 17.15 -12.83
N HIS A 252 -5.20 17.56 -11.57
CA HIS A 252 -6.02 18.64 -11.06
C HIS A 252 -5.39 19.98 -11.47
N ASP A 253 -6.17 20.98 -11.85
CA ASP A 253 -5.65 22.25 -12.38
C ASP A 253 -4.78 23.03 -11.39
N LYS A 254 -4.96 22.76 -10.09
CA LYS A 254 -4.18 23.32 -8.98
C LYS A 254 -3.05 22.42 -8.47
N ALA A 255 -2.79 21.30 -9.14
CA ALA A 255 -1.72 20.40 -8.74
C ALA A 255 -0.35 21.09 -8.85
N PRO A 256 0.57 20.89 -7.89
CA PRO A 256 1.88 21.55 -7.90
C PRO A 256 2.88 20.89 -8.86
N PHE A 257 2.41 20.35 -9.99
CA PHE A 257 3.27 19.78 -11.03
C PHE A 257 2.63 19.91 -12.42
N THR A 258 3.47 19.87 -13.46
CA THR A 258 3.00 19.90 -14.85
C THR A 258 2.83 18.49 -15.39
N ARG A 259 1.97 18.31 -16.40
CA ARG A 259 1.86 17.02 -17.12
C ARG A 259 3.20 16.52 -17.63
N LYS A 260 4.04 17.41 -18.16
CA LYS A 260 5.39 17.08 -18.64
C LYS A 260 6.22 16.45 -17.52
N TYR A 261 6.28 17.10 -16.35
CA TYR A 261 6.96 16.55 -15.18
C TYR A 261 6.39 15.19 -14.78
N GLY A 262 5.06 15.04 -14.72
CA GLY A 262 4.42 13.76 -14.34
C GLY A 262 4.81 12.60 -15.26
N VAL A 263 4.88 12.85 -16.58
CA VAL A 263 5.32 11.84 -17.56
C VAL A 263 6.80 11.51 -17.39
N GLU A 264 7.66 12.52 -17.28
CA GLU A 264 9.11 12.33 -17.07
C GLU A 264 9.39 11.58 -15.76
N TYR A 265 8.72 11.96 -14.68
CA TYR A 265 8.78 11.29 -13.38
C TYR A 265 8.38 9.81 -13.49
N ALA A 266 7.26 9.51 -14.13
CA ALA A 266 6.82 8.14 -14.34
C ALA A 266 7.83 7.33 -15.16
N HIS A 267 8.28 7.88 -16.29
CA HIS A 267 9.15 7.17 -17.22
C HIS A 267 10.54 6.90 -16.67
N ASP A 268 11.14 7.88 -16.02
CA ASP A 268 12.54 7.81 -15.58
C ASP A 268 12.66 7.22 -14.18
N TYR A 269 11.79 7.59 -13.24
CA TYR A 269 11.96 7.27 -11.81
C TYR A 269 11.11 6.10 -11.34
N VAL A 270 10.02 5.77 -12.03
CA VAL A 270 9.07 4.71 -11.62
C VAL A 270 9.15 3.48 -12.51
N ILE A 271 9.26 3.66 -13.83
CA ILE A 271 9.05 2.58 -14.80
C ILE A 271 10.35 2.14 -15.48
N CYS A 272 11.24 3.08 -15.83
CA CYS A 272 12.24 2.89 -16.89
C CYS A 272 11.55 2.53 -18.23
N ALA A 273 10.66 3.42 -18.68
CA ALA A 273 9.70 3.13 -19.77
C ALA A 273 10.37 2.73 -21.10
N LYS A 274 11.57 3.24 -21.40
CA LYS A 274 12.33 2.90 -22.63
C LYS A 274 12.71 1.43 -22.76
N SER A 275 12.67 0.68 -21.65
CA SER A 275 13.03 -0.72 -21.60
C SER A 275 11.94 -1.57 -20.94
N ILE A 276 10.69 -1.11 -20.88
CA ILE A 276 9.62 -1.83 -20.17
C ILE A 276 9.34 -3.23 -20.76
N ASP A 277 9.58 -3.40 -22.06
CA ASP A 277 9.32 -4.61 -22.86
C ASP A 277 10.48 -5.60 -22.93
N LYS A 278 11.59 -5.33 -22.26
CA LYS A 278 12.79 -6.19 -22.23
C LYS A 278 13.41 -6.21 -20.84
N PRO A 279 14.12 -7.28 -20.45
CA PRO A 279 14.77 -7.32 -19.14
C PRO A 279 15.91 -6.31 -19.03
N ILE A 280 16.17 -5.82 -17.83
CA ILE A 280 17.35 -5.03 -17.47
C ILE A 280 18.31 -5.89 -16.64
N ASN A 281 19.59 -5.83 -16.97
CA ASN A 281 20.67 -6.58 -16.33
C ASN A 281 21.86 -5.70 -15.92
N GLU A 282 21.69 -4.38 -15.95
CA GLU A 282 22.70 -3.39 -15.59
C GLU A 282 22.04 -2.22 -14.81
N SER A 283 22.87 -1.45 -14.10
CA SER A 283 22.39 -0.30 -13.33
C SER A 283 21.73 0.74 -14.24
N ILE A 284 20.58 1.24 -13.81
CA ILE A 284 19.87 2.36 -14.42
C ILE A 284 19.90 3.63 -13.57
N LEU A 285 20.62 3.62 -12.43
CA LEU A 285 20.81 4.79 -11.59
C LEU A 285 21.79 5.77 -12.23
N ARG A 286 21.48 7.06 -12.10
CA ARG A 286 22.42 8.14 -12.42
C ARG A 286 23.42 8.31 -11.28
N GLU A 287 24.58 8.92 -11.55
CA GLU A 287 25.70 9.00 -10.60
C GLU A 287 25.34 9.70 -9.27
N ASP A 288 24.36 10.60 -9.27
CA ASP A 288 23.90 11.38 -8.12
C ASP A 288 22.66 10.80 -7.42
N GLU A 289 22.11 9.69 -7.91
CA GLU A 289 20.89 9.08 -7.38
C GLU A 289 21.20 7.98 -6.35
N THR A 290 20.66 8.11 -5.14
CA THR A 290 20.78 7.06 -4.10
C THR A 290 19.95 5.82 -4.45
N TYR A 291 18.75 6.04 -4.99
CA TYR A 291 17.87 5.01 -5.55
C TYR A 291 16.78 5.68 -6.41
N THR A 292 16.10 4.88 -7.23
CA THR A 292 14.81 5.23 -7.85
C THR A 292 13.84 4.07 -7.65
N TYR A 293 12.53 4.28 -7.81
CA TYR A 293 11.58 3.16 -7.75
C TYR A 293 11.79 2.19 -8.90
N ALA A 294 12.15 2.71 -10.09
CA ALA A 294 12.51 1.89 -11.24
C ALA A 294 13.72 0.99 -10.95
N GLU A 295 14.78 1.51 -10.31
CA GLU A 295 15.93 0.70 -9.92
C GLU A 295 15.51 -0.45 -9.00
N ARG A 296 14.80 -0.16 -7.91
CA ARG A 296 14.34 -1.19 -6.95
C ARG A 296 13.41 -2.23 -7.56
N ALA A 297 12.61 -1.83 -8.55
CA ALA A 297 11.69 -2.70 -9.27
C ALA A 297 12.38 -3.59 -10.32
N ARG A 298 13.53 -3.18 -10.86
CA ARG A 298 14.07 -3.77 -12.09
C ARG A 298 15.49 -4.29 -11.97
N TYR A 299 16.40 -3.54 -11.37
CA TYR A 299 17.78 -3.98 -11.22
C TYR A 299 18.42 -3.25 -10.04
N CYS A 300 18.29 -3.82 -8.85
CA CYS A 300 18.95 -3.29 -7.67
C CYS A 300 20.30 -3.99 -7.46
N GLU A 301 21.40 -3.24 -7.62
CA GLU A 301 22.76 -3.81 -7.52
C GLU A 301 23.01 -4.41 -6.12
N LYS A 302 22.37 -3.85 -5.09
CA LYS A 302 22.49 -4.27 -3.69
C LYS A 302 21.67 -5.53 -3.35
N ASP A 303 20.84 -6.03 -4.26
CA ASP A 303 20.14 -7.30 -4.05
C ASP A 303 21.12 -8.48 -4.19
N ASP A 304 21.05 -9.41 -3.22
CA ASP A 304 21.80 -10.68 -3.24
C ASP A 304 21.52 -11.48 -4.51
N VAL A 305 20.25 -11.51 -4.91
CA VAL A 305 19.75 -12.12 -6.13
C VAL A 305 19.00 -11.06 -6.91
N LYS A 306 19.61 -10.60 -8.00
CA LYS A 306 19.07 -9.59 -8.89
C LYS A 306 17.97 -10.21 -9.75
N VAL A 307 16.76 -9.67 -9.62
CA VAL A 307 15.59 -10.06 -10.43
C VAL A 307 14.92 -8.80 -10.94
N ASP A 308 14.69 -8.73 -12.25
CA ASP A 308 13.82 -7.72 -12.84
C ASP A 308 12.37 -8.05 -12.52
N GLN A 309 11.93 -7.59 -11.35
CA GLN A 309 10.62 -7.92 -10.78
C GLN A 309 9.51 -7.43 -11.70
N LEU A 310 9.60 -6.19 -12.20
CA LEU A 310 8.57 -5.64 -13.10
C LEU A 310 8.46 -6.45 -14.39
N TYR A 311 9.58 -6.72 -15.08
CA TYR A 311 9.57 -7.53 -16.29
C TYR A 311 9.03 -8.95 -16.01
N THR A 312 9.47 -9.57 -14.90
CA THR A 312 9.00 -10.90 -14.47
C THR A 312 7.48 -10.91 -14.23
N VAL A 313 6.92 -9.86 -13.63
CA VAL A 313 5.48 -9.75 -13.40
C VAL A 313 4.72 -9.63 -14.72
N ILE A 314 5.22 -8.84 -15.68
CA ILE A 314 4.61 -8.71 -17.01
C ILE A 314 4.57 -10.07 -17.72
N GLU A 315 5.68 -10.82 -17.71
CA GLU A 315 5.73 -12.15 -18.33
C GLU A 315 4.78 -13.14 -17.65
N LYS A 316 4.72 -13.15 -16.31
CA LYS A 316 3.77 -13.98 -15.55
C LYS A 316 2.31 -13.69 -15.92
N LEU A 317 1.95 -12.42 -16.14
CA LEU A 317 0.59 -12.03 -16.54
C LEU A 317 0.27 -12.40 -17.99
N LYS A 318 1.25 -12.38 -18.89
CA LYS A 318 1.08 -12.89 -20.26
C LYS A 318 0.85 -14.41 -20.28
N GLU A 319 1.56 -15.15 -19.43
CA GLU A 319 1.38 -16.60 -19.28
C GLU A 319 0.02 -16.97 -18.66
N ASP A 320 -0.37 -16.27 -17.59
CA ASP A 320 -1.63 -16.49 -16.89
C ASP A 320 -2.17 -15.16 -16.34
N LYS A 321 -3.20 -14.64 -17.02
CA LYS A 321 -3.89 -13.38 -16.69
C LYS A 321 -4.41 -13.32 -15.25
N PHE A 322 -4.64 -14.46 -14.60
CA PHE A 322 -5.18 -14.55 -13.25
C PHE A 322 -4.12 -14.87 -12.18
N ARG A 323 -2.82 -14.72 -12.51
CA ARG A 323 -1.75 -14.87 -11.51
C ARG A 323 -1.92 -13.90 -10.34
N ARG A 324 -1.60 -14.41 -9.15
CA ARG A 324 -1.79 -13.71 -7.85
C ARG A 324 -0.48 -13.43 -7.13
N ASP A 325 0.65 -13.82 -7.71
CA ASP A 325 2.03 -13.59 -7.25
C ASP A 325 2.74 -12.50 -8.08
N CYS A 326 1.95 -11.62 -8.71
CA CYS A 326 2.40 -10.50 -9.53
C CYS A 326 2.67 -9.25 -8.69
N TYR A 327 3.60 -9.39 -7.73
CA TYR A 327 3.99 -8.35 -6.77
C TYR A 327 5.40 -7.85 -7.06
N VAL A 328 5.66 -6.57 -6.83
CA VAL A 328 6.99 -5.94 -6.91
C VAL A 328 7.31 -5.29 -5.58
N GLY A 329 8.40 -5.71 -4.94
CA GLY A 329 8.89 -5.12 -3.69
C GLY A 329 9.92 -4.01 -3.95
N ILE A 330 9.72 -2.85 -3.32
CA ILE A 330 10.58 -1.66 -3.47
C ILE A 330 11.47 -1.46 -2.23
N SER A 331 10.89 -1.57 -1.05
CA SER A 331 11.60 -1.53 0.23
C SER A 331 12.52 -2.74 0.40
N ARG A 332 13.57 -2.54 1.20
CA ARG A 332 14.56 -3.54 1.60
C ARG A 332 14.89 -3.38 3.09
N PRO A 333 15.36 -4.44 3.78
CA PRO A 333 15.65 -4.35 5.21
C PRO A 333 16.60 -3.21 5.59
N TRP A 334 17.61 -2.92 4.76
CA TRP A 334 18.56 -1.83 5.00
C TRP A 334 17.94 -0.43 4.94
N ASP A 335 16.75 -0.28 4.34
CA ASP A 335 16.06 1.02 4.30
C ASP A 335 15.61 1.47 5.70
N LEU A 336 15.51 0.57 6.69
CA LEU A 336 15.26 0.94 8.09
C LEU A 336 16.37 1.81 8.68
N LEU A 337 17.58 1.74 8.13
CA LEU A 337 18.75 2.51 8.54
C LEU A 337 19.02 3.73 7.65
N SER A 338 18.21 3.92 6.60
CA SER A 338 18.39 5.02 5.65
C SER A 338 17.74 6.32 6.15
N ASP A 339 18.36 7.44 5.80
CA ASP A 339 17.79 8.77 6.04
C ASP A 339 16.67 9.12 5.06
N GLU A 340 16.68 8.52 3.85
CA GLU A 340 15.71 8.80 2.80
C GLU A 340 15.04 7.52 2.26
N PRO A 341 14.44 6.67 3.10
CA PRO A 341 13.98 5.37 2.64
C PRO A 341 12.76 5.48 1.69
N PRO A 342 12.60 4.57 0.71
CA PRO A 342 11.52 4.65 -0.30
C PRO A 342 10.12 4.85 0.29
N CYS A 343 9.40 5.92 -0.05
CA CYS A 343 8.03 6.08 0.49
C CYS A 343 7.10 4.95 0.00
N LEU A 344 7.22 4.57 -1.28
CA LEU A 344 6.64 3.36 -1.84
C LEU A 344 7.35 2.11 -1.30
N ARG A 345 6.58 1.14 -0.83
CA ARG A 345 7.10 -0.12 -0.27
C ARG A 345 6.94 -1.26 -1.25
N GLY A 346 5.85 -1.28 -2.00
CA GLY A 346 5.64 -2.23 -3.08
C GLY A 346 4.27 -2.05 -3.73
N TYR A 347 4.04 -2.83 -4.77
CA TYR A 347 2.79 -2.81 -5.51
C TYR A 347 2.49 -4.15 -6.16
N GLN A 348 1.22 -4.37 -6.49
CA GLN A 348 0.73 -5.60 -7.09
C GLN A 348 -0.14 -5.32 -8.29
N PHE A 349 0.01 -6.15 -9.31
CA PHE A 349 -0.91 -6.23 -10.44
C PHE A 349 -1.73 -7.51 -10.37
N PHE A 350 -3.04 -7.41 -10.60
CA PHE A 350 -3.92 -8.57 -10.65
C PHE A 350 -5.15 -8.25 -11.48
N ALA A 351 -5.63 -9.23 -12.25
CA ALA A 351 -6.90 -9.10 -12.93
C ALA A 351 -8.04 -8.94 -11.92
N LEU A 352 -8.99 -8.04 -12.16
CA LEU A 352 -10.31 -8.06 -11.49
C LEU A 352 -11.27 -8.97 -12.24
N ASN A 353 -11.17 -8.96 -13.57
CA ASN A 353 -11.94 -9.76 -14.51
C ASN A 353 -11.09 -9.97 -15.78
N ASN A 354 -11.66 -10.54 -16.84
CA ASN A 354 -10.92 -10.78 -18.09
C ASN A 354 -10.43 -9.51 -18.79
N GLU A 355 -11.06 -8.37 -18.52
CA GLU A 355 -10.85 -7.11 -19.24
C GLU A 355 -10.10 -6.05 -18.44
N THR A 356 -10.09 -6.16 -17.11
CA THR A 356 -9.62 -5.09 -16.21
C THR A 356 -8.47 -5.54 -15.32
N LEU A 357 -7.33 -4.84 -15.41
CA LEU A 357 -6.19 -5.01 -14.52
C LEU A 357 -6.25 -4.00 -13.36
N ALA A 358 -6.07 -4.47 -12.13
CA ALA A 358 -5.87 -3.60 -10.99
C ALA A 358 -4.38 -3.40 -10.70
N GLY A 359 -4.00 -2.16 -10.40
CA GLY A 359 -2.72 -1.84 -9.75
C GLY A 359 -2.95 -1.35 -8.34
N LEU A 360 -2.41 -2.05 -7.34
CA LEU A 360 -2.48 -1.67 -5.93
C LEU A 360 -1.11 -1.26 -5.41
N PHE A 361 -1.00 -0.03 -4.90
CA PHE A 361 0.26 0.58 -4.48
C PHE A 361 0.23 0.88 -2.99
N TYR A 362 1.25 0.44 -2.26
CA TYR A 362 1.32 0.57 -0.81
C TYR A 362 2.53 1.42 -0.41
N MET A 363 2.24 2.51 0.30
CA MET A 363 3.22 3.49 0.76
C MET A 363 3.21 3.55 2.29
N ARG A 364 4.39 3.68 2.90
CA ARG A 364 4.48 3.92 4.35
C ARG A 364 4.16 5.37 4.72
N SER A 365 4.23 6.28 3.76
CA SER A 365 4.11 7.72 3.94
C SER A 365 3.89 8.37 2.59
N ASN A 366 2.98 9.33 2.49
CA ASN A 366 2.83 10.15 1.28
C ASN A 366 2.46 11.59 1.64
N ASP A 367 3.24 12.55 1.12
CA ASP A 367 2.88 13.97 1.15
C ASP A 367 1.73 14.19 0.16
N ALA A 368 0.55 14.46 0.70
CA ALA A 368 -0.68 14.64 -0.05
C ALA A 368 -0.59 15.85 -0.99
N TYR A 369 0.01 16.97 -0.55
CA TYR A 369 0.08 18.17 -1.37
C TYR A 369 1.21 18.07 -2.40
N GLY A 370 2.44 17.86 -1.94
CA GLY A 370 3.63 18.00 -2.78
C GLY A 370 3.93 16.81 -3.70
N ALA A 371 3.50 15.60 -3.35
CA ALA A 371 3.97 14.37 -4.02
C ALA A 371 2.86 13.43 -4.50
N MET A 372 1.80 13.24 -3.71
CA MET A 372 0.78 12.20 -3.93
C MET A 372 0.22 12.24 -5.34
N HIS A 373 -0.10 13.41 -5.88
CA HIS A 373 -0.74 13.48 -7.19
C HIS A 373 0.20 13.07 -8.34
N ALA A 374 1.48 13.46 -8.27
CA ALA A 374 2.49 13.00 -9.22
C ALA A 374 2.76 11.50 -9.07
N ASN A 375 2.77 10.97 -7.83
CA ASN A 375 2.86 9.53 -7.58
C ASN A 375 1.67 8.78 -8.18
N ALA A 376 0.44 9.25 -7.93
CA ALA A 376 -0.78 8.62 -8.43
C ALA A 376 -0.86 8.62 -9.95
N TYR A 377 -0.45 9.72 -10.59
CA TYR A 377 -0.30 9.81 -12.04
C TYR A 377 0.68 8.75 -12.56
N ALA A 378 1.89 8.67 -11.97
CA ALA A 378 2.92 7.73 -12.41
C ALA A 378 2.53 6.27 -12.20
N PHE A 379 1.89 5.95 -11.08
CA PHE A 379 1.44 4.60 -10.75
C PHE A 379 0.26 4.15 -11.63
N SER A 380 -0.67 5.06 -11.93
CA SER A 380 -1.72 4.81 -12.92
C SER A 380 -1.13 4.56 -14.30
N LEU A 381 -0.16 5.37 -14.75
CA LEU A 381 0.50 5.20 -16.04
C LEU A 381 1.27 3.87 -16.13
N LEU A 382 1.96 3.46 -15.06
CA LEU A 382 2.57 2.15 -14.97
C LEU A 382 1.52 1.03 -15.11
N THR A 383 0.39 1.15 -14.39
CA THR A 383 -0.70 0.16 -14.45
C THR A 383 -1.27 0.06 -15.86
N GLN A 384 -1.45 1.21 -16.54
CA GLN A 384 -1.87 1.28 -17.93
C GLN A 384 -0.93 0.51 -18.86
N TYR A 385 0.38 0.77 -18.76
CA TYR A 385 1.36 0.08 -19.60
C TYR A 385 1.35 -1.43 -19.37
N VAL A 386 1.28 -1.88 -18.12
CA VAL A 386 1.17 -3.31 -17.82
C VAL A 386 -0.12 -3.89 -18.37
N ALA A 387 -1.25 -3.20 -18.26
CA ALA A 387 -2.53 -3.62 -18.82
C ALA A 387 -2.46 -3.82 -20.34
N GLU A 388 -1.94 -2.82 -21.07
CA GLU A 388 -1.77 -2.86 -22.52
C GLU A 388 -0.84 -4.02 -22.96
N MET A 389 0.31 -4.18 -22.29
CA MET A 389 1.29 -5.22 -22.61
C MET A 389 0.82 -6.65 -22.29
N THR A 390 -0.18 -6.80 -21.43
CA THR A 390 -0.74 -8.08 -21.00
C THR A 390 -2.15 -8.33 -21.56
N GLY A 391 -2.64 -7.42 -22.43
CA GLY A 391 -3.87 -7.57 -23.19
C GLY A 391 -5.15 -7.38 -22.36
N PHE A 392 -5.11 -6.51 -21.34
CA PHE A 392 -6.30 -5.97 -20.69
C PHE A 392 -6.73 -4.66 -21.37
N HIS A 393 -8.04 -4.42 -21.43
CA HIS A 393 -8.61 -3.24 -22.07
C HIS A 393 -8.77 -2.07 -21.10
N ASN A 394 -8.95 -2.39 -19.82
CA ASN A 394 -9.18 -1.42 -18.75
C ASN A 394 -8.17 -1.61 -17.61
N HIS A 395 -7.97 -0.56 -16.81
CA HIS A 395 -7.27 -0.63 -15.55
C HIS A 395 -7.95 0.22 -14.48
N VAL A 396 -7.80 -0.23 -13.24
CA VAL A 396 -8.20 0.53 -12.05
C VAL A 396 -7.01 0.71 -11.12
N TYR A 397 -7.11 1.71 -10.26
CA TYR A 397 -6.01 2.16 -9.44
C TYR A 397 -6.41 2.16 -7.97
N TYR A 398 -5.57 1.53 -7.14
CA TYR A 398 -5.70 1.50 -5.69
C TYR A 398 -4.45 2.10 -5.06
N HIS A 399 -4.63 3.08 -4.19
CA HIS A 399 -3.55 3.73 -3.44
C HIS A 399 -3.74 3.50 -1.95
N PHE A 400 -2.66 3.15 -1.27
CA PHE A 400 -2.66 3.06 0.17
C PHE A 400 -1.46 3.78 0.76
N ALA A 401 -1.71 4.61 1.77
CA ALA A 401 -0.66 5.23 2.57
C ALA A 401 -0.90 5.00 4.06
N VAL A 402 0.09 4.46 4.78
CA VAL A 402 0.02 4.34 6.25
C VAL A 402 -0.04 5.72 6.91
N ASP A 403 0.69 6.67 6.34
CA ASP A 403 0.76 8.06 6.80
C ASP A 403 0.52 9.04 5.65
N MET A 404 -0.74 9.43 5.43
CA MET A 404 -1.08 10.46 4.45
C MET A 404 -1.11 11.81 5.14
N HIS A 405 -0.31 12.79 4.68
CA HIS A 405 -0.10 14.05 5.41
C HIS A 405 0.08 15.27 4.53
N ILE A 406 -0.13 16.45 5.12
CA ILE A 406 0.21 17.77 4.57
C ILE A 406 1.18 18.42 5.55
N TYR A 407 2.35 18.86 5.08
CA TYR A 407 3.27 19.63 5.93
C TYR A 407 2.67 20.98 6.33
N ALA A 408 2.99 21.44 7.53
CA ALA A 408 2.44 22.67 8.09
C ALA A 408 2.60 23.88 7.16
N GLU A 409 3.75 24.01 6.50
CA GLU A 409 4.01 25.09 5.53
C GLU A 409 3.03 25.13 4.35
N PHE A 410 2.45 24.00 3.94
CA PHE A 410 1.54 23.92 2.80
C PHE A 410 0.06 24.04 3.17
N LEU A 411 -0.29 24.16 4.46
CA LEU A 411 -1.69 24.25 4.89
C LEU A 411 -2.42 25.48 4.31
N ASN A 412 -1.72 26.61 4.15
CA ASN A 412 -2.32 27.80 3.53
C ASN A 412 -2.60 27.59 2.04
N ALA A 413 -1.65 27.01 1.30
CA ALA A 413 -1.83 26.69 -0.12
C ALA A 413 -2.99 25.70 -0.32
N VAL A 414 -3.09 24.68 0.55
CA VAL A 414 -4.21 23.73 0.51
C VAL A 414 -5.54 24.43 0.82
N LYS A 415 -5.58 25.35 1.79
CA LYS A 415 -6.77 26.14 2.08
C LYS A 415 -7.26 26.90 0.85
N GLU A 416 -6.38 27.54 0.09
CA GLU A 416 -6.75 28.25 -1.14
C GLU A 416 -7.32 27.34 -2.24
N ILE A 417 -6.87 26.08 -2.29
CA ILE A 417 -7.40 25.07 -3.22
C ILE A 417 -8.81 24.63 -2.81
N LEU A 418 -9.01 24.37 -1.52
CA LEU A 418 -10.27 23.86 -0.98
C LEU A 418 -11.34 24.95 -0.83
N GLN A 419 -10.91 26.18 -0.57
CA GLN A 419 -11.75 27.34 -0.29
C GLN A 419 -11.34 28.49 -1.22
N PRO A 420 -11.55 28.37 -2.55
CA PRO A 420 -11.18 29.41 -3.49
C PRO A 420 -11.99 30.68 -3.20
N GLU A 421 -11.32 31.84 -3.18
CA GLU A 421 -12.01 33.12 -3.04
C GLU A 421 -12.94 33.35 -4.24
N THR A 422 -14.13 33.89 -3.95
CA THR A 422 -15.05 34.30 -5.02
C THR A 422 -14.44 35.50 -5.75
N PRO A 423 -14.30 35.48 -7.09
CA PRO A 423 -13.81 36.63 -7.84
C PRO A 423 -14.65 37.86 -7.52
N THR A 424 -13.98 38.99 -7.28
CA THR A 424 -14.69 40.25 -7.07
C THR A 424 -15.24 40.78 -8.39
N ILE A 425 -16.19 41.73 -8.32
CA ILE A 425 -16.69 42.43 -9.52
C ILE A 425 -15.55 43.09 -10.30
N HIS A 426 -14.48 43.54 -9.62
CA HIS A 426 -13.33 44.15 -10.27
C HIS A 426 -12.52 43.13 -11.09
N ASP A 427 -12.32 41.92 -10.56
CA ASP A 427 -11.61 40.86 -11.27
C ASP A 427 -12.33 40.48 -12.58
N ILE A 428 -13.67 40.42 -12.54
CA ILE A 428 -14.50 40.09 -13.71
C ILE A 428 -14.42 41.15 -14.82
N VAL A 429 -14.22 42.43 -14.46
CA VAL A 429 -14.15 43.54 -15.43
C VAL A 429 -12.81 43.54 -16.19
N ASP A 430 -11.72 43.15 -15.53
CA ASP A 430 -10.41 43.05 -16.19
C ASP A 430 -10.28 41.82 -17.10
N PHE A 431 -11.06 40.74 -16.87
CA PHE A 431 -11.15 39.59 -17.80
C PHE A 431 -11.76 39.91 -19.18
N LYS A 432 -12.41 41.07 -19.35
CA LYS A 432 -13.05 41.49 -20.61
C LYS A 432 -12.20 42.44 -21.47
N LYS A 433 -10.99 42.80 -21.02
CA LYS A 433 -9.97 43.48 -21.83
C LYS A 433 -8.95 42.47 -22.33
#